data_AF-A0A5B2TUQ6-F1
#
_entry.id   AF-A0A5B2TUQ6-F1
#
_cell.length_a   1.000
_cell.length_b   1.000
_cell.length_c   1.000
_cell.angle_alpha   90.00
_cell.angle_beta   90.00
_cell.angle_gamma   90.00
#
_symmetry.space_group_name_H-M   'P 1'
#
loop_
_entity.id
_entity.type
_entity.pdbx_description
1 polymer ?
#
loop_
_entity_poly.entity_id
_entity_poly.type
_entity_poly.pdbx_seq_one_letter_code
_entity_poly.pdbx_strand_id
1 'polypeptide(L)'
;MRNSTKSSPWTAPRLKDLVLGAGTVKHSFLASLIGNALIALSGFVLYSDKAMAFINMSLNVPERWEKVGMDWQTYVWFLSQTISPVLIIFGSILRPRTIMYIVPIYCYMLQLYWIFLDYQMVDDSYLQVYVVGTTVLVASAIFLLRWLLIKRVQDKIEVAKSKILRNEGTT
;
A
#
# COMPACT_ATOMS: atom_id res chain seq x y z
N MET A 1 29.91 -33.24 -34.36
CA MET A 1 28.62 -32.71 -34.85
C MET A 1 28.08 -31.73 -33.82
N ARG A 2 28.21 -30.42 -34.04
CA ARG A 2 27.66 -29.36 -33.17
C ARG A 2 26.29 -28.95 -33.72
N ASN A 3 25.23 -29.22 -32.96
CA ASN A 3 23.90 -28.69 -33.27
C ASN A 3 23.87 -27.19 -32.95
N SER A 4 23.95 -26.36 -33.99
CA SER A 4 23.66 -24.93 -33.94
C SER A 4 22.15 -24.76 -33.81
N THR A 5 21.66 -24.47 -32.61
CA THR A 5 20.30 -23.98 -32.40
C THR A 5 20.21 -22.55 -32.91
N LYS A 6 19.81 -22.39 -34.17
CA LYS A 6 19.43 -21.10 -34.76
C LYS A 6 18.39 -20.45 -33.85
N SER A 7 18.76 -19.38 -33.15
CA SER A 7 17.79 -18.52 -32.48
C SER A 7 16.82 -18.00 -33.52
N SER A 8 15.54 -18.30 -33.33
CA SER A 8 14.47 -17.88 -34.22
C SER A 8 14.48 -16.35 -34.39
N PRO A 9 14.46 -15.82 -35.64
CA PRO A 9 14.46 -14.38 -35.90
C PRO A 9 13.20 -13.66 -35.37
N TRP A 10 12.22 -14.40 -34.85
CA TRP A 10 10.97 -13.88 -34.31
C TRP A 10 11.02 -13.44 -32.85
N THR A 11 12.06 -13.81 -32.08
CA THR A 11 12.11 -13.51 -30.63
C THR A 11 12.85 -12.21 -30.29
N ALA A 12 13.88 -11.83 -31.05
CA ALA A 12 14.67 -10.63 -30.79
C ALA A 12 13.93 -9.29 -31.02
N PRO A 13 13.08 -9.12 -32.06
CA PRO A 13 12.36 -7.87 -32.28
C PRO A 13 11.35 -7.57 -31.18
N ARG A 14 10.58 -8.60 -30.76
CA ARG A 14 9.57 -8.46 -29.70
C ARG A 14 10.16 -8.07 -28.36
N LEU A 15 11.39 -8.49 -28.05
CA LEU A 15 12.06 -8.12 -26.81
C LEU A 15 12.51 -6.65 -26.84
N LYS A 16 13.03 -6.16 -27.97
CA LYS A 16 13.33 -4.73 -28.17
C LYS A 16 12.07 -3.88 -28.05
N ASP A 17 10.96 -4.30 -28.65
CA ASP A 17 9.70 -3.58 -28.57
C ASP A 17 9.07 -3.63 -27.16
N LEU A 18 9.27 -4.70 -26.40
CA LEU A 18 8.88 -4.76 -24.98
C LEU A 18 9.76 -3.86 -24.10
N VAL A 19 11.06 -3.79 -24.35
CA VAL A 19 12.00 -2.95 -23.60
C VAL A 19 11.85 -1.47 -23.97
N LEU A 20 11.58 -1.15 -25.24
CA LEU A 20 11.35 0.20 -25.75
C LEU A 20 9.92 0.68 -25.47
N GLY A 21 8.93 -0.21 -25.58
CA GLY A 21 7.51 0.06 -25.28
C GLY A 21 7.18 0.11 -23.79
N ALA A 22 8.00 -0.49 -22.93
CA ALA A 22 7.91 -0.32 -21.47
C ALA A 22 8.21 1.13 -21.01
N GLY A 23 8.69 2.00 -21.89
CA GLY A 23 9.18 3.34 -21.56
C GLY A 23 8.12 4.41 -21.27
N THR A 24 6.85 4.23 -21.66
CA THR A 24 5.85 5.31 -21.50
C THR A 24 4.43 4.77 -21.35
N VAL A 25 4.12 4.13 -20.21
CA VAL A 25 2.72 4.03 -19.80
C VAL A 25 2.26 5.44 -19.48
N LYS A 26 1.41 6.03 -20.34
CA LYS A 26 0.86 7.38 -20.16
C LYS A 26 0.13 7.42 -18.83
N HIS A 27 0.79 7.98 -17.81
CA HIS A 27 0.24 8.04 -16.47
C HIS A 27 -0.95 8.99 -16.50
N SER A 28 -2.16 8.47 -16.29
CA SER A 28 -3.32 9.34 -16.13
C SER A 28 -3.18 10.05 -14.80
N PHE A 29 -2.86 11.35 -14.85
CA PHE A 29 -2.77 12.20 -13.67
C PHE A 29 -4.05 12.10 -12.82
N LEU A 30 -5.21 12.04 -13.49
CA LEU A 30 -6.51 11.88 -12.85
C LEU A 30 -6.63 10.57 -12.09
N ALA A 31 -6.17 9.45 -12.67
CA ALA A 31 -6.19 8.16 -11.98
C ALA A 31 -5.33 8.19 -10.71
N SER A 32 -4.15 8.78 -10.78
CA SER A 32 -3.29 8.95 -9.59
C SER A 32 -3.91 9.88 -8.55
N LEU A 33 -4.60 10.95 -8.96
CA LEU A 33 -5.30 11.84 -8.05
C LEU A 33 -6.43 11.11 -7.32
N ILE A 34 -7.24 10.33 -8.03
CA ILE A 34 -8.31 9.51 -7.45
C ILE A 34 -7.72 8.44 -6.52
N GLY A 35 -6.65 7.77 -6.93
CA GLY A 35 -5.95 6.80 -6.09
C GLY A 35 -5.44 7.42 -4.79
N ASN A 36 -4.84 8.61 -4.87
CA ASN A 36 -4.37 9.34 -3.69
C ASN A 36 -5.54 9.69 -2.75
N ALA A 37 -6.65 10.17 -3.32
CA ALA A 37 -7.84 10.52 -2.57
C ALA A 37 -8.45 9.30 -1.87
N LEU A 38 -8.53 8.15 -2.54
CA LEU A 38 -9.02 6.89 -1.96
C LEU A 38 -8.14 6.41 -0.79
N ILE A 39 -6.81 6.48 -0.96
CA ILE A 39 -5.88 6.13 0.13
C ILE A 39 -6.02 7.08 1.31
N ALA A 40 -6.07 8.39 1.07
CA ALA A 40 -6.26 9.35 2.16
C ALA A 40 -7.61 9.11 2.87
N LEU A 41 -8.68 8.90 2.10
CA LEU A 41 -10.01 8.59 2.60
C LEU A 41 -10.03 7.34 3.47
N SER A 42 -9.24 6.31 3.14
CA SER A 42 -9.13 5.10 3.96
C SER A 42 -8.62 5.38 5.39
N GLY A 43 -7.75 6.37 5.56
CA GLY A 43 -7.30 6.82 6.88
C GLY A 43 -8.39 7.60 7.63
N PHE A 44 -9.14 8.46 6.92
CA PHE A 44 -10.24 9.21 7.53
C PHE A 44 -11.39 8.31 8.00
N VAL A 45 -11.73 7.26 7.23
CA VAL A 45 -12.80 6.31 7.59
C VAL A 45 -12.52 5.64 8.94
N LEU A 46 -11.26 5.42 9.31
CA LEU A 46 -10.86 4.84 10.60
C LEU A 46 -11.24 5.69 11.82
N TYR A 47 -11.60 6.96 11.64
CA TYR A 47 -12.08 7.84 12.72
C TYR A 47 -13.56 8.18 12.59
N SER A 48 -14.30 7.46 11.75
CA SER A 48 -15.71 7.73 11.54
C SER A 48 -16.54 7.52 12.81
N ASP A 49 -16.13 6.61 13.70
CA ASP A 49 -16.70 6.42 15.04
C ASP A 49 -16.60 7.70 15.89
N LYS A 50 -15.40 8.29 15.97
CA LYS A 50 -15.15 9.52 16.72
C LYS A 50 -15.83 10.73 16.08
N ALA A 51 -15.86 10.79 14.75
CA ALA A 51 -16.55 11.85 14.01
C ALA A 51 -18.06 11.82 14.26
N MET A 52 -18.68 10.63 14.26
CA MET A 52 -20.09 10.45 14.58
C MET A 52 -20.39 10.76 16.05
N ALA A 53 -19.51 10.36 16.96
CA ALA A 53 -19.61 10.72 18.38
C ALA A 53 -19.57 12.24 18.59
N PHE A 54 -18.69 12.94 17.89
CA PHE A 54 -18.56 14.41 17.98
C PHE A 54 -19.84 15.15 17.59
N ILE A 55 -20.58 14.64 16.60
CA ILE A 55 -21.87 15.21 16.17
C ILE A 55 -23.08 14.62 16.92
N ASN A 56 -22.85 13.82 17.97
CA ASN A 56 -23.88 13.09 18.73
C ASN A 56 -24.82 12.25 17.86
N MET A 57 -24.31 11.68 16.77
CA MET A 57 -25.09 10.80 15.90
C MET A 57 -25.01 9.38 16.43
N SER A 58 -26.15 8.87 16.91
CA SER A 58 -26.34 7.46 17.27
C SER A 58 -27.41 6.84 16.38
N LEU A 59 -27.08 5.77 15.68
CA LEU A 59 -28.04 4.94 14.97
C LEU A 59 -28.26 3.63 15.72
N ASN A 60 -29.42 3.01 15.50
CA ASN A 60 -29.71 1.71 16.10
C ASN A 60 -28.76 0.66 15.53
N VAL A 61 -27.97 0.08 16.43
CA VAL A 61 -27.13 -1.07 16.14
C VAL A 61 -28.05 -2.26 15.81
N PRO A 62 -27.71 -3.15 14.85
CA PRO A 62 -28.52 -4.32 14.60
C PRO A 62 -28.65 -5.20 15.85
N GLU A 63 -29.84 -5.73 16.10
CA GLU A 63 -30.23 -6.41 17.35
C GLU A 63 -29.25 -7.52 17.80
N ARG A 64 -28.61 -8.21 16.84
CA ARG A 64 -27.61 -9.26 17.14
C ARG A 64 -26.37 -8.72 17.83
N TRP A 65 -25.94 -7.52 17.50
CA TRP A 65 -24.76 -6.87 18.07
C TRP A 65 -25.08 -6.20 19.41
N GLU A 66 -26.27 -5.63 19.53
CA GLU A 66 -26.79 -5.08 20.79
C GLU A 66 -26.84 -6.14 21.89
N LYS A 67 -27.28 -7.37 21.56
CA LYS A 67 -27.30 -8.53 22.48
C LYS A 67 -25.94 -8.92 23.06
N VAL A 68 -24.84 -8.54 22.40
CA VAL A 68 -23.46 -8.79 22.84
C VAL A 68 -22.90 -7.59 23.62
N GLY A 69 -23.69 -6.54 23.83
CA GLY A 69 -23.28 -5.32 24.52
C GLY A 69 -22.45 -4.38 23.65
N MET A 70 -22.52 -4.50 22.31
CA MET A 70 -21.81 -3.62 21.40
C MET A 70 -22.55 -2.28 21.25
N ASP A 71 -21.88 -1.19 21.59
CA ASP A 71 -22.41 0.15 21.38
C ASP A 71 -22.23 0.63 19.92
N TRP A 72 -22.90 1.73 19.58
CA TRP A 72 -22.85 2.30 18.23
C TRP A 72 -21.43 2.68 17.80
N GLN A 73 -20.64 3.25 18.71
CA GLN A 73 -19.28 3.70 18.41
C GLN A 73 -18.37 2.52 18.09
N THR A 74 -18.39 1.47 18.92
CA THR A 74 -17.63 0.24 18.68
C THR A 74 -18.07 -0.44 17.39
N TYR A 75 -19.37 -0.46 17.09
CA TYR A 75 -19.88 -1.00 15.83
C TYR A 75 -19.32 -0.27 14.59
N VAL A 76 -19.37 1.06 14.58
CA VAL A 76 -18.81 1.89 13.49
C VAL A 76 -17.30 1.71 13.39
N TRP A 77 -16.61 1.64 14.53
CA TRP A 77 -15.17 1.38 14.58
C TRP A 77 -14.83 0.04 13.92
N PHE A 78 -15.53 -1.05 14.24
CA PHE A 78 -15.34 -2.36 13.61
C PHE A 78 -15.59 -2.36 12.10
N LEU A 79 -16.65 -1.69 11.64
CA LEU A 79 -16.92 -1.56 10.21
C LEU A 79 -15.79 -0.79 9.51
N SER A 80 -15.27 0.26 10.15
CA SER A 80 -14.19 1.09 9.62
C SER A 80 -12.89 0.29 9.46
N GLN A 81 -12.58 -0.62 10.39
CA GLN A 81 -11.46 -1.56 10.27
C GLN A 81 -11.54 -2.46 9.02
N THR A 82 -12.75 -2.73 8.53
CA THR A 82 -12.98 -3.57 7.35
C THR A 82 -13.02 -2.75 6.06
N ILE A 83 -13.65 -1.57 6.09
CA ILE A 83 -13.80 -0.71 4.91
C ILE A 83 -12.46 -0.07 4.53
N SER A 84 -11.64 0.32 5.51
CA SER A 84 -10.37 1.00 5.25
C SER A 84 -9.40 0.17 4.39
N PRO A 85 -9.07 -1.10 4.70
CA PRO A 85 -8.21 -1.93 3.84
C PRO A 85 -8.75 -2.09 2.42
N VAL A 86 -10.07 -2.20 2.26
CA VAL A 86 -10.73 -2.30 0.95
C VAL A 86 -10.48 -1.03 0.13
N LEU A 87 -10.62 0.16 0.73
CA LEU A 87 -10.31 1.44 0.08
C LEU A 87 -8.82 1.56 -0.28
N ILE A 88 -7.92 1.08 0.59
CA ILE A 88 -6.48 1.03 0.29
C ILE A 88 -6.23 0.16 -0.95
N ILE A 89 -6.82 -1.03 -1.02
CA ILE A 89 -6.66 -1.95 -2.16
C ILE A 89 -7.15 -1.30 -3.46
N PHE A 90 -8.37 -0.74 -3.47
CA PHE A 90 -8.90 -0.07 -4.65
C PHE A 90 -8.06 1.15 -5.05
N GLY A 91 -7.64 1.98 -4.08
CA GLY A 91 -6.77 3.12 -4.32
C GLY A 91 -5.41 2.70 -4.89
N SER A 92 -4.84 1.59 -4.42
CA SER A 92 -3.53 1.07 -4.81
C SER A 92 -3.47 0.66 -6.29
N ILE A 93 -4.57 0.13 -6.83
CA ILE A 93 -4.68 -0.28 -8.26
C ILE A 93 -4.44 0.94 -9.18
N LEU A 94 -4.81 2.14 -8.74
CA LEU A 94 -4.70 3.38 -9.53
C LEU A 94 -3.30 4.03 -9.48
N ARG A 95 -2.28 3.30 -8.99
CA ARG A 95 -0.89 3.77 -8.85
C ARG A 95 -0.78 5.13 -8.14
N PRO A 96 -1.23 5.21 -6.89
CA PRO A 96 -1.12 6.42 -6.10
C PRO A 96 0.34 6.69 -5.72
N ARG A 97 0.62 7.93 -5.32
CA ARG A 97 1.93 8.32 -4.80
C ARG A 97 2.20 7.56 -3.52
N THR A 98 3.39 6.97 -3.41
CA THR A 98 3.78 6.15 -2.25
C THR A 98 3.71 6.90 -0.92
N ILE A 99 3.91 8.22 -0.93
CA ILE A 99 3.79 9.04 0.26
C ILE A 99 2.38 9.06 0.85
N MET A 100 1.33 8.80 0.05
CA MET A 100 -0.05 8.80 0.52
C MET A 100 -0.34 7.64 1.47
N TYR A 101 0.40 6.53 1.37
CA TYR A 101 0.23 5.40 2.29
C TYR A 101 0.65 5.74 3.72
N ILE A 102 1.42 6.82 3.95
CA ILE A 102 1.76 7.28 5.29
C ILE A 102 0.50 7.65 6.08
N VAL A 103 -0.55 8.16 5.40
CA VAL A 103 -1.81 8.55 6.05
C VAL A 103 -2.47 7.36 6.75
N PRO A 104 -2.92 6.30 6.05
CA PRO A 104 -3.51 5.16 6.74
C PRO A 104 -2.55 4.46 7.70
N ILE A 105 -1.24 4.40 7.41
CA ILE A 105 -0.25 3.83 8.35
C ILE A 105 -0.30 4.59 9.68
N TYR A 106 -0.25 5.92 9.64
CA TYR A 106 -0.36 6.75 10.84
C TYR A 106 -1.67 6.49 11.59
N CYS A 107 -2.78 6.39 10.87
CA CYS A 107 -4.09 6.14 11.47
C CYS A 107 -4.16 4.79 12.19
N TYR A 108 -3.65 3.72 11.57
CA TYR A 108 -3.57 2.41 12.19
C TYR A 108 -2.63 2.38 13.40
N MET A 109 -1.47 3.04 13.31
CA MET A 109 -0.56 3.15 14.45
C MET A 109 -1.25 3.89 15.61
N LEU A 110 -1.93 5.00 15.32
CA LEU A 110 -2.65 5.74 16.35
C LEU A 110 -3.71 4.85 17.01
N GLN A 111 -4.53 4.14 16.24
CA GLN A 111 -5.52 3.21 16.80
C GLN A 111 -4.91 2.10 17.64
N LEU A 112 -3.80 1.51 17.21
CA LEU A 112 -3.07 0.51 18.00
C LEU A 112 -2.61 1.09 19.34
N TYR A 113 -2.12 2.33 19.35
CA TYR A 113 -1.71 3.01 20.57
C TYR A 113 -2.87 3.42 21.47
N TRP A 114 -4.04 3.76 20.92
CA TRP A 114 -5.27 3.93 21.71
C TRP A 114 -5.63 2.63 22.44
N ILE A 115 -5.56 1.48 21.75
CA ILE A 115 -5.76 0.18 22.40
C ILE A 115 -4.74 -0.02 23.53
N PHE A 116 -3.45 0.27 23.29
CA PHE A 116 -2.44 0.13 24.33
C PHE A 116 -2.64 1.07 25.52
N LEU A 117 -3.19 2.28 25.27
CA LEU A 117 -3.56 3.23 26.31
C LEU A 117 -4.71 2.69 27.18
N ASP A 118 -5.75 2.12 26.54
CA ASP A 118 -6.89 1.52 27.23
C ASP A 118 -6.47 0.33 28.13
N TYR A 119 -5.45 -0.42 27.72
CA TYR A 119 -4.85 -1.50 28.50
C TYR A 119 -3.73 -1.04 29.46
N GLN A 120 -3.53 0.27 29.64
CA GLN A 120 -2.50 0.87 30.52
C GLN A 120 -1.07 0.37 30.22
N MET A 121 -0.81 -0.01 28.97
CA MET A 121 0.52 -0.44 28.52
C MET A 121 1.44 0.73 28.17
N VAL A 122 0.87 1.90 27.94
CA VAL A 122 1.56 3.10 27.44
C VAL A 122 0.99 4.34 28.14
N ASP A 123 1.85 5.32 28.43
CA ASP A 123 1.45 6.60 29.02
C ASP A 123 0.85 7.57 27.99
N ASP A 124 -0.19 8.31 28.39
CA ASP A 124 -0.87 9.30 27.54
C ASP A 124 0.07 10.45 27.11
N SER A 125 0.97 10.86 28.02
CA SER A 125 1.84 12.03 27.80
C SER A 125 2.76 11.91 26.58
N TYR A 126 3.07 10.68 26.14
CA TYR A 126 3.96 10.42 25.01
C TYR A 126 3.26 9.73 23.82
N LEU A 127 1.93 9.58 23.85
CA LEU A 127 1.15 8.88 22.83
C LEU A 127 1.51 9.33 21.40
N GLN A 128 1.51 10.65 21.17
CA GLN A 128 1.81 11.23 19.85
C GLN A 128 3.24 10.92 19.40
N VAL A 129 4.21 10.94 20.32
CA VAL A 129 5.61 10.65 20.02
C VAL A 129 5.77 9.19 19.60
N TYR A 130 5.11 8.27 20.30
CA TYR A 130 5.15 6.85 19.96
C TYR A 130 4.50 6.57 18.61
N VAL A 131 3.36 7.19 18.34
CA VAL A 131 2.63 7.03 17.06
C VAL A 131 3.45 7.59 15.89
N VAL A 132 4.01 8.79 16.02
CA VAL A 132 4.88 9.37 14.99
C VAL A 132 6.12 8.51 14.80
N GLY A 133 6.79 8.10 15.88
CA GLY A 133 8.01 7.29 15.83
C GLY A 133 7.78 5.94 15.13
N THR A 134 6.73 5.22 15.52
CA THR A 134 6.36 3.94 14.87
C THR A 134 5.92 4.12 13.43
N THR A 135 5.18 5.18 13.10
CA THR A 135 4.80 5.50 11.72
C THR A 135 6.04 5.73 10.85
N VAL A 136 7.01 6.52 11.32
CA VAL A 136 8.27 6.77 10.61
C VAL A 136 9.06 5.48 10.43
N LEU A 137 9.13 4.64 11.46
CA LEU A 137 9.82 3.35 11.41
C LEU A 137 9.18 2.42 10.37
N VAL A 138 7.85 2.26 10.38
CA VAL A 138 7.11 1.42 9.43
C VAL A 138 7.24 1.97 8.00
N ALA A 139 7.10 3.29 7.81
CA ALA A 139 7.29 3.92 6.51
C ALA A 139 8.71 3.67 5.98
N SER A 140 9.73 3.83 6.84
CA SER A 140 11.14 3.58 6.48
C SER A 140 11.39 2.13 6.08
N ALA A 141 10.79 1.17 6.79
CA ALA A 141 10.87 -0.25 6.45
C ALA A 141 10.24 -0.54 5.07
N ILE A 142 9.09 0.07 4.76
CA ILE A 142 8.43 -0.06 3.45
C ILE A 142 9.31 0.54 2.33
N PHE A 143 9.88 1.73 2.56
CA PHE A 143 10.78 2.36 1.59
C PHE A 143 12.03 1.51 1.34
N LEU A 144 12.64 0.97 2.40
CA LEU A 144 13.80 0.09 2.29
C LEU A 144 13.45 -1.19 1.51
N LEU A 145 12.33 -1.84 1.83
CA LEU A 145 11.87 -3.03 1.12
C LEU A 145 11.66 -2.74 -0.37
N ARG A 146 11.02 -1.62 -0.70
CA ARG A 146 10.82 -1.21 -2.10
C ARG A 146 12.14 -0.98 -2.81
N TRP A 147 13.09 -0.30 -2.18
CA TRP A 147 14.41 -0.06 -2.74
C TRP A 147 15.15 -1.38 -3.01
N LEU A 148 15.13 -2.33 -2.07
CA LEU A 148 15.73 -3.66 -2.22
C LEU A 148 15.09 -4.45 -3.37
N LEU A 149 13.76 -4.37 -3.52
CA LEU A 149 13.04 -5.01 -4.61
C LEU A 149 13.43 -4.43 -5.98
N ILE A 150 13.49 -3.10 -6.09
CA ILE A 150 13.89 -2.42 -7.34
C ILE A 150 15.32 -2.81 -7.71
N LYS A 151 16.25 -2.79 -6.75
CA LYS A 151 17.64 -3.18 -6.98
C LYS A 151 17.75 -4.63 -7.49
N ARG A 152 17.07 -5.57 -6.85
CA ARG A 152 17.04 -6.97 -7.29
C ARG A 152 16.49 -7.14 -8.71
N VAL A 153 15.48 -6.35 -9.09
CA VAL A 153 14.93 -6.38 -10.45
C VAL A 153 15.93 -5.83 -11.46
N GLN A 154 16.61 -4.73 -11.14
CA GLN A 154 17.66 -4.15 -11.99
C GLN A 154 18.82 -5.13 -12.20
N ASP A 155 19.32 -5.76 -11.15
CA ASP A 155 20.41 -6.75 -11.23
C ASP A 155 20.04 -7.93 -12.14
N LYS A 156 18.80 -8.42 -12.03
CA LYS A 156 18.29 -9.49 -12.92
C LYS A 156 18.20 -9.07 -14.37
N ILE A 157 17.80 -7.82 -14.63
CA ILE A 157 17.73 -7.26 -15.99
C ILE A 157 19.14 -7.13 -16.60
N GLU A 158 20.13 -6.68 -15.82
CA GLU A 158 21.51 -6.53 -16.28
C GLU A 158 22.16 -7.88 -16.62
N VAL A 159 21.95 -8.89 -15.76
CA VAL A 159 22.41 -10.26 -16.03
C VAL A 159 21.73 -10.86 -17.26
N ALA A 160 20.45 -10.59 -17.48
CA ALA A 160 19.76 -11.04 -18.69
C ALA A 160 20.32 -10.35 -19.95
N LYS A 161 20.58 -9.04 -19.88
CA LYS A 161 21.13 -8.25 -20.99
C LYS A 161 22.53 -8.71 -21.37
N SER A 162 23.41 -8.96 -20.40
CA SER A 162 24.79 -9.42 -20.68
C SER A 162 24.84 -10.81 -21.31
N LYS A 163 23.94 -11.72 -20.93
CA LYS A 163 23.81 -13.05 -21.56
C LYS A 163 23.38 -12.95 -23.03
N ILE A 164 22.48 -12.04 -23.37
CA ILE A 164 22.02 -11.85 -24.76
C ILE A 164 23.17 -11.29 -25.61
N LEU A 165 23.83 -10.22 -25.16
CA LEU A 165 24.94 -9.59 -25.89
C LEU A 165 26.11 -10.57 -26.13
N ARG A 166 26.43 -11.43 -25.15
CA ARG A 166 27.50 -12.43 -25.31
C ARG A 166 27.17 -13.50 -26.36
N ASN A 167 25.89 -13.85 -26.52
CA ASN A 167 25.47 -14.84 -27.50
C ASN A 167 25.46 -14.29 -28.93
N GLU A 168 25.15 -13.00 -29.12
CA GLU A 168 25.15 -12.33 -30.43
C GLU A 168 26.56 -12.06 -30.99
N GLY A 169 27.58 -11.91 -30.12
CA GLY A 169 28.97 -11.67 -30.55
C GLY A 169 29.77 -12.92 -30.97
N THR A 170 29.16 -14.11 -30.89
CA THR A 170 29.81 -15.41 -31.19
C THR A 170 29.30 -16.11 -32.45
N THR A 171 28.48 -15.42 -33.26
CA THR A 171 27.97 -15.87 -34.57
C THR A 171 28.44 -14.93 -35.66
#